data_AF-G1QAR5-F1
#
_entry.id   AF-G1QAR5-F1
#
_cell.length_a   1.000
_cell.length_b   1.000
_cell.length_c   1.000
_cell.angle_alpha   90.00
_cell.angle_beta   90.00
_cell.angle_gamma   90.00
#
_symmetry.space_group_name_H-M   'P 1'
#
loop_
_entity.id
_entity.type
_entity.pdbx_description
1 polymer ?
#
loop_
_entity_poly.entity_id
_entity_poly.type
_entity_poly.pdbx_seq_one_letter_code
_entity_poly.pdbx_strand_id
1 'polypeptide(L)'
;MRPGQTPGPSMTVGSLPALGPLIGLFISALTAEELKYTDIHNIGAMIAPLHFLEVKLGKRPQPVKSELEEEEEWRKRLWEKNKVVAARCQNKKKERTECLQRESEWLELMNAELRIQMEELKQLILMLILMLNRHRPTCIVRTDSVKTPTQLEKK
;
A
#
# COMPACT_ATOMS: atom_id res chain seq x y z
N MET A 1 -24.12 6.38 6.16
CA MET A 1 -23.35 5.32 6.87
C MET A 1 -22.14 5.99 7.53
N ARG A 2 -21.89 5.75 8.82
CA ARG A 2 -20.71 6.27 9.53
C ARG A 2 -19.54 5.29 9.36
N PRO A 3 -18.27 5.73 9.20
CA PRO A 3 -17.13 4.82 9.25
C PRO A 3 -16.87 4.41 10.70
N GLY A 4 -16.69 3.11 10.90
CA GLY A 4 -16.41 2.47 12.18
C GLY A 4 -15.00 2.76 12.69
N GLN A 5 -14.92 2.94 14.00
CA GLN A 5 -13.72 3.17 14.78
C GLN A 5 -13.16 1.82 15.23
N THR A 6 -11.91 1.51 14.91
CA THR A 6 -11.23 0.30 15.39
C THR A 6 -10.51 0.58 16.72
N PRO A 7 -10.65 -0.25 17.76
CA PRO A 7 -9.86 -0.11 18.99
C PRO A 7 -8.47 -0.73 18.79
N GLY A 8 -7.42 -0.01 19.19
CA GLY A 8 -6.04 -0.53 19.18
C GLY A 8 -5.80 -1.58 20.28
N PRO A 9 -4.80 -2.47 20.12
CA PRO A 9 -4.48 -3.45 21.13
C PRO A 9 -3.64 -2.81 22.25
N SER A 10 -4.26 -2.65 23.42
CA SER A 10 -3.56 -2.56 24.70
C SER A 10 -3.11 -3.96 25.06
N MET A 11 -1.80 -4.21 25.24
CA MET A 11 -1.32 -5.44 25.87
C MET A 11 -0.26 -5.08 26.92
N THR A 12 -0.60 -5.52 28.12
CA THR A 12 -0.01 -5.23 29.41
C THR A 12 1.33 -5.93 29.59
N VAL A 13 2.26 -5.21 30.22
CA VAL A 13 3.54 -5.71 30.71
C VAL A 13 3.30 -6.75 31.82
N GLY A 14 3.93 -7.93 31.67
CA GLY A 14 4.41 -8.76 32.77
C GLY A 14 3.43 -9.76 33.39
N SER A 15 3.65 -11.05 33.13
CA SER A 15 3.80 -12.08 34.19
C SER A 15 4.23 -13.41 33.59
N LEU A 16 5.44 -13.83 33.97
CA LEU A 16 6.01 -15.17 33.84
C LEU A 16 5.35 -16.13 34.84
N PRO A 17 5.22 -17.42 34.52
CA PRO A 17 5.41 -18.48 35.49
C PRO A 17 6.83 -19.06 35.37
N ALA A 18 7.45 -19.24 36.53
CA ALA A 18 8.80 -19.73 36.72
C ALA A 18 9.04 -21.13 36.16
N LEU A 19 10.15 -21.31 35.45
CA LEU A 19 10.85 -22.58 35.30
C LEU A 19 12.24 -22.40 35.93
N GLY A 20 12.56 -23.26 36.88
CA GLY A 20 13.71 -23.13 37.77
C GLY A 20 15.08 -23.24 37.06
N PRO A 21 16.18 -22.95 37.78
CA PRO A 21 17.51 -22.89 37.19
C PRO A 21 18.06 -24.30 36.95
N LEU A 22 18.10 -24.76 35.70
CA LEU A 22 19.04 -25.80 35.29
C LEU A 22 20.41 -25.15 35.10
N ILE A 23 21.13 -25.10 36.22
CA ILE A 23 22.57 -24.92 36.27
C ILE A 23 23.19 -26.05 35.44
N GLY A 24 24.01 -25.68 34.46
CA GLY A 24 25.02 -26.60 33.93
C GLY A 24 25.03 -26.84 32.43
N LEU A 25 25.05 -25.80 31.60
CA LEU A 25 25.80 -25.83 30.34
C LEU A 25 26.49 -24.49 30.15
N PHE A 26 27.81 -24.51 30.20
CA PHE A 26 28.67 -23.36 29.96
C PHE A 26 28.33 -22.77 28.58
N ILE A 27 27.89 -21.51 28.58
CA ILE A 27 27.87 -20.66 27.39
C ILE A 27 29.32 -20.27 27.14
N SER A 28 30.02 -21.04 26.31
CA SER A 28 31.20 -20.53 25.63
C SER A 28 30.71 -19.61 24.53
N ALA A 29 30.84 -18.31 24.77
CA ALA A 29 30.68 -17.27 23.75
C ALA A 29 31.61 -17.58 22.57
N LEU A 30 31.06 -18.07 21.46
CA LEU A 30 31.75 -18.13 20.19
C LEU A 30 31.21 -17.00 19.33
N THR A 31 32.03 -15.97 19.19
CA THR A 31 31.86 -14.85 18.26
C THR A 31 31.59 -15.38 16.85
N ALA A 32 30.51 -14.91 16.25
CA ALA A 32 29.90 -15.42 15.02
C ALA A 32 30.69 -15.16 13.71
N GLU A 33 32.02 -15.00 13.76
CA GLU A 33 32.82 -14.55 12.61
C GLU A 33 33.76 -15.60 11.99
N GLU A 34 33.84 -16.82 12.52
CA GLU A 34 34.70 -17.87 11.94
C GLU A 34 33.94 -19.18 11.64
N LEU A 35 32.64 -19.09 11.30
CA LEU A 35 31.90 -20.21 10.70
C LEU A 35 32.03 -20.16 9.16
N LYS A 36 33.26 -20.03 8.67
CA LYS A 36 33.57 -19.87 7.24
C LYS A 36 33.65 -21.21 6.55
N TYR A 37 32.54 -21.65 5.95
CA TYR A 37 32.45 -22.57 4.79
C TYR A 37 33.04 -24.00 4.92
N THR A 38 34.10 -24.21 5.70
CA THR A 38 34.83 -25.46 5.93
C THR A 38 34.07 -26.40 6.86
N ASP A 39 33.35 -25.89 7.84
CA ASP A 39 32.54 -26.69 8.77
C ASP A 39 31.33 -27.33 8.09
N ILE A 40 30.72 -26.65 7.12
CA ILE A 40 29.59 -27.20 6.35
C ILE A 40 30.08 -28.35 5.46
N HIS A 41 31.28 -28.25 4.88
CA HIS A 41 31.90 -29.32 4.09
C HIS A 41 32.24 -30.54 4.97
N ASN A 42 32.76 -30.32 6.19
CA ASN A 42 33.07 -31.40 7.12
C ASN A 42 31.82 -32.10 7.68
N ILE A 43 30.74 -31.36 7.93
CA ILE A 43 29.45 -31.95 8.35
C ILE A 43 28.84 -32.76 7.19
N GLY A 44 28.96 -32.28 5.94
CA GLY A 44 28.55 -33.02 4.75
C GLY A 44 29.34 -34.31 4.53
N ALA A 45 30.65 -34.31 4.83
CA ALA A 45 31.51 -35.48 4.75
C ALA A 45 31.18 -36.54 5.81
N MET A 46 30.71 -36.14 6.99
CA MET A 46 30.40 -37.03 8.11
C MET A 46 28.98 -37.64 8.04
N ILE A 47 28.08 -37.08 7.22
CA ILE A 47 26.70 -37.58 7.05
C ILE A 47 26.59 -38.63 5.91
N ALA A 48 27.63 -38.88 5.12
CA ALA A 48 27.56 -39.80 3.98
C ALA A 48 28.44 -41.08 4.07
N PRO A 49 28.03 -42.10 4.84
CA PRO A 49 28.49 -43.49 4.62
C PRO A 49 27.79 -44.26 3.48
N LEU A 50 27.25 -43.58 2.45
CA LEU A 50 26.63 -44.22 1.27
C LEU A 50 27.19 -43.71 -0.07
N HIS A 51 28.49 -43.45 -0.14
CA HIS A 51 29.18 -43.12 -1.40
C HIS A 51 29.98 -44.30 -2.00
N PHE A 52 29.66 -45.55 -1.63
CA PHE A 52 30.30 -46.75 -2.20
C PHE A 52 29.49 -47.40 -3.34
N LEU A 53 28.34 -46.84 -3.72
CA LEU A 53 27.58 -47.20 -4.93
C LEU A 53 27.86 -46.24 -6.10
N GLU A 54 29.06 -45.67 -6.13
CA GLU A 54 29.52 -44.66 -7.07
C GLU A 54 30.18 -45.28 -8.34
N VAL A 55 29.44 -46.09 -9.12
CA VAL A 55 29.93 -46.55 -10.44
C VAL A 55 28.92 -46.40 -11.59
N LYS A 56 27.69 -45.92 -11.36
CA LYS A 56 26.67 -45.85 -12.46
C LYS A 56 25.83 -44.57 -12.59
N LEU A 57 26.07 -43.49 -11.85
CA LEU A 57 25.39 -42.20 -12.10
C LEU A 57 26.39 -41.03 -12.08
N GLY A 58 26.32 -40.20 -13.13
CA GLY A 58 27.35 -39.24 -13.51
C GLY A 58 27.84 -38.31 -12.40
N LYS A 59 29.17 -38.25 -12.27
CA LYS A 59 29.88 -37.18 -11.57
C LYS A 59 29.54 -35.86 -12.25
N ARG A 60 28.80 -34.97 -11.56
CA ARG A 60 28.72 -33.57 -11.97
C ARG A 60 30.16 -33.03 -11.96
N PRO A 61 30.69 -32.51 -13.09
CA PRO A 61 32.01 -31.89 -13.09
C PRO A 61 32.04 -30.82 -12.00
N GLN A 62 33.10 -30.80 -11.18
CA GLN A 62 33.34 -29.68 -10.29
C GLN A 62 33.45 -28.42 -11.16
N PRO A 63 32.68 -27.35 -10.88
CA PRO A 63 32.67 -26.18 -11.74
C PRO A 63 34.08 -25.62 -11.88
N VAL A 64 34.54 -25.48 -13.12
CA VAL A 64 35.83 -24.86 -13.41
C VAL A 64 35.76 -23.41 -12.92
N LYS A 65 36.85 -22.84 -12.36
CA LYS A 65 36.84 -21.48 -11.77
C LYS A 65 36.25 -20.41 -12.70
N SER A 66 36.41 -20.56 -14.01
CA SER A 66 35.78 -19.71 -15.03
C SER A 66 34.26 -19.84 -15.08
N GLU A 67 33.72 -21.04 -14.92
CA GLU A 67 32.26 -21.29 -14.87
C GLU A 67 31.64 -20.62 -13.62
N LEU A 68 32.35 -20.62 -12.49
CA LEU A 68 31.91 -19.93 -11.27
C LEU A 68 31.87 -18.40 -11.43
N GLU A 69 32.83 -17.83 -12.16
CA GLU A 69 32.87 -16.40 -12.46
C GLU A 69 31.73 -15.98 -13.40
N GLU A 70 31.47 -16.78 -14.45
CA GLU A 70 30.33 -16.60 -15.36
C GLU A 70 28.98 -16.72 -14.64
N GLU A 71 28.83 -17.66 -13.71
CA GLU A 71 27.63 -17.80 -12.87
C GLU A 71 27.41 -16.58 -11.97
N GLU A 72 28.47 -16.02 -11.40
CA GLU A 72 28.37 -14.82 -10.56
C GLU A 72 27.99 -13.59 -11.39
N GLU A 73 28.56 -13.42 -12.58
CA GLU A 73 28.16 -12.37 -13.51
C GLU A 73 26.70 -12.52 -13.94
N TRP A 74 26.26 -13.74 -14.24
CA TRP A 74 24.88 -14.01 -14.58
C TRP A 74 23.93 -13.63 -13.44
N ARG A 75 24.30 -13.96 -12.20
CA ARG A 75 23.55 -13.58 -10.98
C ARG A 75 23.50 -12.05 -10.81
N LYS A 76 24.61 -11.34 -11.03
CA LYS A 76 24.66 -9.87 -11.02
C LYS A 76 23.73 -9.26 -12.07
N ARG A 77 23.75 -9.78 -13.31
CA ARG A 77 22.85 -9.33 -14.40
C ARG A 77 21.38 -9.57 -14.04
N LEU A 78 21.05 -10.70 -13.42
CA LEU A 78 19.68 -10.99 -12.97
C LEU A 78 19.24 -10.05 -11.84
N TRP A 79 20.13 -9.79 -10.87
CA TRP A 79 19.85 -8.86 -9.77
C TRP A 79 19.60 -7.44 -10.30
N GLU A 80 20.43 -6.93 -11.21
CA GLU A 80 20.23 -5.61 -11.82
C GLU A 80 18.91 -5.54 -12.62
N LYS A 81 18.57 -6.59 -13.37
CA LYS A 81 17.26 -6.68 -14.04
C LYS A 81 16.11 -6.65 -13.03
N ASN A 82 16.19 -7.44 -11.97
CA ASN A 82 15.16 -7.49 -10.94
C ASN A 82 15.02 -6.15 -10.21
N LYS A 83 16.14 -5.48 -9.90
CA LYS A 83 16.17 -4.14 -9.30
C LYS A 83 15.44 -3.12 -10.18
N VAL A 84 15.69 -3.11 -11.48
CA VAL A 84 14.99 -2.23 -12.42
C VAL A 84 13.48 -2.56 -12.48
N VAL A 85 13.12 -3.84 -12.51
CA VAL A 85 11.70 -4.27 -12.50
C VAL A 85 11.00 -3.87 -11.19
N ALA A 86 11.66 -4.06 -10.05
CA ALA A 86 11.14 -3.66 -8.74
C ALA A 86 10.93 -2.14 -8.67
N ALA A 87 11.91 -1.35 -9.11
CA ALA A 87 11.79 0.10 -9.21
C ALA A 87 10.65 0.53 -10.13
N ARG A 88 10.50 -0.10 -11.31
CA ARG A 88 9.37 0.17 -12.22
C ARG A 88 8.01 -0.19 -11.61
N CYS A 89 7.93 -1.29 -10.88
CA CYS A 89 6.70 -1.71 -10.21
C CYS A 89 6.30 -0.71 -9.10
N GLN A 90 7.27 -0.29 -8.28
CA GLN A 90 7.06 0.74 -7.27
C GLN A 90 6.66 2.08 -7.90
N ASN A 91 7.34 2.51 -8.96
CA ASN A 91 7.05 3.76 -9.64
C ASN A 91 5.66 3.74 -10.28
N LYS A 92 5.28 2.65 -10.96
CA LYS A 92 3.95 2.48 -11.54
C LYS A 92 2.84 2.51 -10.48
N LYS A 93 3.10 1.94 -9.29
CA LYS A 93 2.18 2.04 -8.15
C LYS A 93 2.04 3.48 -7.66
N LYS A 94 3.16 4.20 -7.53
CA LYS A 94 3.20 5.61 -7.12
C LYS A 94 2.47 6.51 -8.12
N GLU A 95 2.77 6.39 -9.40
CA GLU A 95 2.10 7.13 -10.48
C GLU A 95 0.59 6.89 -10.48
N ARG A 96 0.15 5.64 -10.30
CA ARG A 96 -1.27 5.31 -10.20
C ARG A 96 -1.92 6.02 -9.02
N THR A 97 -1.29 6.02 -7.85
CA THR A 97 -1.83 6.71 -6.67
C THR A 97 -1.83 8.23 -6.85
N GLU A 98 -0.79 8.80 -7.43
CA GLU A 98 -0.69 10.24 -7.71
C GLU A 98 -1.69 10.70 -8.77
N CYS A 99 -2.00 9.85 -9.76
CA CYS A 99 -3.04 10.13 -10.74
C CYS A 99 -4.42 10.21 -10.08
N LEU A 100 -4.78 9.19 -9.29
CA LEU A 100 -6.05 9.15 -8.57
C LEU A 100 -6.18 10.31 -7.56
N GLN A 101 -5.10 10.65 -6.87
CA GLN A 101 -5.09 11.76 -5.92
C GLN A 101 -5.36 13.10 -6.62
N ARG A 102 -4.66 13.39 -7.73
CA ARG A 102 -4.88 14.61 -8.52
C ARG A 102 -6.29 14.68 -9.10
N GLU A 103 -6.82 13.55 -9.57
CA GLU A 103 -8.20 13.48 -10.06
C GLU A 103 -9.21 13.76 -8.94
N SER A 104 -8.99 13.21 -7.74
CA SER A 104 -9.82 13.49 -6.56
C SER A 104 -9.80 14.97 -6.20
N GLU A 105 -8.62 15.59 -6.12
CA GLU A 105 -8.47 17.02 -5.82
C GLU A 105 -9.16 17.89 -6.87
N TRP A 106 -9.02 17.54 -8.15
CA TRP A 106 -9.68 18.27 -9.23
C TRP A 106 -11.21 18.15 -9.15
N LEU A 107 -11.74 16.94 -8.87
CA LEU A 107 -13.17 16.74 -8.69
C LEU A 107 -13.71 17.48 -7.47
N GLU A 108 -12.95 17.55 -6.37
CA GLU A 108 -13.32 18.33 -5.18
C GLU A 108 -13.40 19.83 -5.49
N LEU A 109 -12.43 20.36 -6.23
CA LEU A 109 -12.43 21.75 -6.69
C LEU A 109 -13.65 22.03 -7.57
N MET A 110 -13.90 21.20 -8.58
CA MET A 110 -15.03 21.39 -9.49
C MET A 110 -16.37 21.25 -8.76
N ASN A 111 -16.48 20.34 -7.80
CA ASN A 111 -17.68 20.19 -6.98
C ASN A 111 -17.92 21.42 -6.10
N ALA A 112 -16.87 22.00 -5.51
CA ALA A 112 -16.98 23.23 -4.74
C ALA A 112 -17.43 24.40 -5.61
N GLU A 113 -16.84 24.56 -6.81
CA GLU A 113 -17.22 25.57 -7.79
C GLU A 113 -18.70 25.44 -8.21
N LEU A 114 -19.13 24.24 -8.58
CA LEU A 114 -20.53 23.99 -8.94
C LEU A 114 -21.49 24.27 -7.78
N ARG A 115 -21.11 23.97 -6.54
CA ARG A 115 -21.92 24.30 -5.36
C ARG A 115 -22.08 25.80 -5.15
N ILE A 116 -21.02 26.57 -5.39
CA ILE A 116 -21.06 28.04 -5.33
C ILE A 116 -22.04 28.56 -6.39
N GLN A 117 -21.88 28.13 -7.65
CA GLN A 117 -22.78 28.53 -8.74
C GLN A 117 -24.24 28.17 -8.46
N MET A 118 -24.49 26.98 -7.90
CA MET A 118 -25.84 26.58 -7.49
C MET A 118 -26.42 27.52 -6.42
N GLU A 119 -25.60 27.94 -5.46
CA GLU A 119 -26.06 28.83 -4.38
C GLU A 119 -26.31 30.26 -4.89
N GLU A 120 -25.44 30.79 -5.74
CA GLU A 120 -25.63 32.07 -6.41
C GLU A 120 -26.94 32.09 -7.20
N LEU A 121 -27.21 31.04 -7.99
CA LEU A 121 -28.45 30.93 -8.74
C LEU A 121 -29.69 30.87 -7.84
N LYS A 122 -29.63 30.14 -6.71
CA LYS A 122 -30.72 30.13 -5.72
C LYS A 122 -30.96 31.51 -5.12
N GLN A 123 -29.89 32.24 -4.78
CA GLN A 123 -30.00 33.59 -4.24
C GLN A 123 -30.63 34.55 -5.26
N LEU A 124 -30.25 34.45 -6.54
CA LEU A 124 -30.86 35.24 -7.62
C LEU A 124 -32.35 34.94 -7.77
N ILE A 125 -32.76 33.66 -7.69
CA ILE A 125 -34.17 33.27 -7.70
C ILE A 125 -34.92 33.91 -6.53
N LEU A 126 -34.39 33.82 -5.31
CA LEU A 126 -35.02 34.41 -4.13
C LEU A 126 -35.17 35.93 -4.25
N MET A 127 -34.13 36.60 -4.77
CA MET A 127 -34.15 38.05 -5.01
C MET A 127 -35.19 38.44 -6.05
N LEU A 128 -35.30 37.68 -7.15
CA LEU A 128 -36.31 37.92 -8.17
C LEU A 128 -37.74 37.72 -7.62
N ILE A 129 -37.96 36.64 -6.85
CA ILE A 129 -39.25 36.40 -6.18
C ILE A 129 -39.60 37.57 -5.25
N LEU A 130 -38.64 38.05 -4.46
CA LEU A 130 -38.85 39.20 -3.58
C LEU A 130 -39.24 40.46 -4.35
N MET A 131 -38.52 40.76 -5.45
CA MET A 131 -38.81 41.92 -6.31
C MET A 131 -40.21 41.84 -6.91
N LEU A 132 -40.60 40.66 -7.42
CA LEU A 132 -41.93 40.44 -7.99
C LEU A 132 -43.03 40.55 -6.93
N ASN A 133 -42.82 39.98 -5.74
CA ASN A 133 -43.77 40.07 -4.62
C ASN A 133 -43.97 41.51 -4.16
N ARG A 134 -42.90 42.32 -4.11
CA ARG A 134 -42.99 43.75 -3.78
C ARG A 134 -43.76 44.54 -4.84
N HIS A 135 -43.60 44.19 -6.12
CA HIS A 135 -44.32 44.84 -7.21
C HIS A 135 -45.81 44.48 -7.24
N ARG A 136 -46.18 43.23 -6.90
CA ARG A 136 -47.53 42.68 -7.05
C ARG A 136 -48.69 43.59 -6.58
N PRO A 137 -48.64 44.27 -5.42
CA PRO A 137 -49.71 45.16 -4.97
C PRO A 137 -49.90 46.42 -5.83
N THR A 138 -48.85 46.84 -6.55
CA THR A 138 -48.84 48.01 -7.44
C THR A 138 -49.07 47.64 -8.90
N CYS A 139 -49.14 46.34 -9.23
CA CYS A 139 -49.26 45.88 -10.59
C CYS A 139 -50.64 46.19 -11.16
N ILE A 140 -50.67 46.91 -12.29
CA ILE A 140 -51.90 47.28 -13.01
C ILE A 140 -52.57 46.03 -13.60
N VAL A 141 -51.75 45.05 -14.00
CA VAL A 141 -52.20 43.72 -14.47
C VAL A 141 -52.36 42.83 -13.24
N ARG A 142 -53.51 42.89 -12.55
CA ARG A 142 -53.75 42.04 -11.37
C ARG A 142 -53.74 40.57 -11.78
N THR A 143 -52.60 39.92 -11.60
CA THR A 143 -52.34 38.53 -11.97
C THR A 143 -52.51 37.64 -10.75
N ASP A 144 -53.74 37.22 -10.53
CA ASP A 144 -54.10 36.24 -9.50
C ASP A 144 -53.62 34.82 -9.89
N SER A 145 -52.97 34.67 -11.05
CA SER A 145 -52.70 33.41 -11.75
C SER A 145 -51.23 32.94 -11.75
N VAL A 146 -50.26 33.73 -11.29
CA VAL A 146 -48.85 33.29 -11.27
C VAL A 146 -48.61 32.39 -10.05
N LYS A 147 -48.82 31.08 -10.23
CA LYS A 147 -48.35 30.06 -9.31
C LYS A 147 -46.82 30.07 -9.35
N THR A 148 -46.17 30.61 -8.32
CA THR A 148 -44.74 30.42 -8.11
C THR A 148 -44.47 28.92 -7.99
N PRO A 149 -43.58 28.33 -8.81
CA PRO A 149 -43.16 26.95 -8.63
C PRO A 149 -42.24 26.90 -7.40
N THR A 150 -42.85 26.94 -6.22
CA THR A 150 -42.23 26.44 -5.00
C THR A 150 -42.12 24.93 -5.15
N GLN A 151 -40.97 24.38 -4.79
CA GLN A 151 -40.62 22.96 -4.82
C GLN A 151 -40.12 22.43 -6.18
N LEU A 152 -38.89 22.80 -6.57
CA LEU A 152 -38.04 21.80 -7.21
C LEU A 152 -37.56 20.88 -6.09
N GLU A 153 -38.23 19.73 -6.06
CA GLU A 153 -38.17 18.69 -5.06
C GLU A 153 -36.74 18.21 -4.83
N LYS A 154 -36.40 18.08 -3.54
CA LYS A 154 -35.35 17.19 -3.07
C LYS A 154 -35.78 15.76 -3.44
N LYS A 155 -35.14 15.16 -4.44
CA LYS A 155 -35.18 13.72 -4.68
C LYS A 155 -33.77 13.20 -4.92
#